data_AF-A0A127T3P5-F1
#
_entry.id   AF-A0A127T3P5-F1
#
_cell.length_a   1.000
_cell.length_b   1.000
_cell.length_c   1.000
_cell.angle_alpha   90.00
_cell.angle_beta   90.00
_cell.angle_gamma   90.00
#
_symmetry.space_group_name_H-M   'P 1'
#
loop_
_entity.id
_entity.type
_entity.pdbx_description
1 polymer ?
#
loop_
_entity_poly.entity_id
_entity_poly.type
_entity_poly.pdbx_seq_one_letter_code
_entity_poly.pdbx_strand_id
1 'polypeptide(L)'
;MTDSVPSEISAQLSQTLDVIRSHLASTILAVHLYGSASSGGLKPYSDIDLLVTVNARPDEAVRQALMLNLLEVSAPPGQSKAIRALEVTVVVRNDIVPWSYPG
;
A
#
# COMPACT_ATOMS: atom_id res chain seq x y z
N MET A 1 -5.80 19.22 -10.89
CA MET A 1 -5.35 18.76 -9.56
C MET A 1 -3.93 18.28 -9.75
N THR A 2 -2.98 18.75 -8.96
CA THR A 2 -1.62 18.23 -9.02
C THR A 2 -1.61 16.85 -8.38
N ASP A 3 -1.26 15.82 -9.16
CA ASP A 3 -1.00 14.45 -8.71
C ASP A 3 0.28 14.38 -7.86
N SER A 4 0.44 15.29 -6.91
CA SER A 4 1.60 15.39 -6.05
C SER A 4 1.31 14.67 -4.75
N VAL A 5 2.11 13.64 -4.46
CA VAL A 5 2.13 12.99 -3.14
C VAL A 5 2.34 14.06 -2.06
N PRO A 6 1.51 14.12 -1.00
CA PRO A 6 1.72 15.04 0.11
C PRO A 6 3.11 14.84 0.73
N SER A 7 3.86 15.92 0.93
CA SER A 7 5.21 15.86 1.49
C SER A 7 5.24 15.20 2.88
N GLU A 8 4.16 15.36 3.65
CA GLU A 8 3.94 14.72 4.95
C GLU A 8 4.11 13.20 4.91
N ILE A 9 3.63 12.52 3.86
CA ILE A 9 3.67 11.06 3.77
C ILE A 9 4.81 10.54 2.90
N SER A 10 5.52 11.42 2.18
CA SER A 10 6.48 11.02 1.14
C SER A 10 7.59 10.10 1.66
N ALA A 11 8.08 10.35 2.88
CA ALA A 11 9.14 9.53 3.48
C ALA A 11 8.62 8.13 3.85
N GLN A 12 7.48 8.06 4.55
CA GLN A 12 6.84 6.80 4.91
C GLN A 12 6.45 6.01 3.66
N LEU A 13 5.86 6.67 2.66
CA LEU A 13 5.49 6.05 1.39
C LEU A 13 6.71 5.43 0.69
N SER A 14 7.86 6.12 0.69
CA SER A 14 9.09 5.58 0.10
C SER A 14 9.55 4.31 0.83
N GLN A 15 9.55 4.32 2.17
CA GLN A 15 9.89 3.15 2.97
C GLN A 15 8.91 1.99 2.75
N THR A 16 7.61 2.27 2.67
CA THR A 16 6.59 1.28 2.37
C THR A 16 6.79 0.67 0.98
N LEU A 17 7.12 1.48 -0.03
CA LEU A 17 7.43 0.99 -1.37
C LEU A 17 8.69 0.11 -1.40
N ASP A 18 9.71 0.44 -0.62
CA ASP A 18 10.92 -0.38 -0.50
C ASP A 18 10.61 -1.75 0.12
N VAL A 19 9.78 -1.79 1.17
CA VAL A 19 9.29 -3.05 1.77
C VAL A 19 8.47 -3.86 0.77
N ILE A 20 7.53 -3.23 0.05
CA ILE A 20 6.71 -3.94 -0.95
C ILE A 20 7.60 -4.52 -2.05
N ARG A 21 8.58 -3.75 -2.54
CA ARG A 21 9.53 -4.19 -3.58
C ARG A 21 10.44 -5.30 -3.09
N SER A 22 10.94 -5.26 -1.85
CA SER A 22 11.84 -6.30 -1.35
C SER A 22 11.19 -7.70 -1.35
N HIS A 23 9.86 -7.75 -1.20
CA HIS A 23 9.09 -9.00 -1.15
C HIS A 23 8.44 -9.39 -2.48
N LEU A 24 7.99 -8.42 -3.28
CA LEU A 24 7.15 -8.66 -4.45
C LEU A 24 7.77 -8.20 -5.78
N ALA A 25 9.01 -7.69 -5.82
CA ALA A 25 9.61 -7.06 -7.01
C ALA A 25 9.47 -7.87 -8.31
N SER A 26 9.58 -9.20 -8.26
CA SER A 26 9.48 -10.06 -9.43
C SER A 26 8.06 -10.17 -10.00
N THR A 27 7.04 -9.77 -9.25
CA THR A 27 5.63 -9.92 -9.62
C THR A 27 4.85 -8.60 -9.68
N ILE A 28 5.36 -7.49 -9.12
CA ILE A 28 4.69 -6.18 -9.16
C ILE A 28 4.48 -5.74 -10.61
N LEU A 29 3.24 -5.38 -10.93
CA LEU A 29 2.86 -4.71 -12.17
C LEU A 29 2.61 -3.22 -11.95
N ALA A 30 1.98 -2.86 -10.83
CA ALA A 30 1.70 -1.47 -10.47
C ALA A 30 1.48 -1.30 -8.96
N VAL A 31 1.74 -0.10 -8.46
CA VAL A 31 1.34 0.36 -7.13
C VAL A 31 0.64 1.70 -7.28
N HIS A 32 -0.57 1.82 -6.75
CA HIS A 32 -1.36 3.05 -6.80
C HIS A 32 -1.61 3.58 -5.39
N LEU A 33 -1.29 4.86 -5.18
CA LEU A 33 -1.77 5.61 -4.03
C LEU A 33 -3.20 6.08 -4.33
N TYR A 34 -4.13 5.78 -3.44
CA TYR A 34 -5.52 6.24 -3.57
C TYR A 34 -6.03 6.86 -2.26
N GLY A 35 -7.34 7.07 -2.18
CA GLY A 35 -8.00 7.51 -0.97
C GLY A 35 -7.71 8.96 -0.58
N SER A 36 -7.60 9.20 0.73
CA SER A 36 -7.57 10.56 1.28
C SER A 36 -6.31 11.34 0.90
N ALA A 37 -5.19 10.64 0.71
CA ALA A 37 -3.90 11.21 0.34
C ALA A 37 -3.86 11.77 -1.09
N SER A 38 -4.58 11.16 -2.04
CA SER A 38 -4.66 11.64 -3.42
C SER A 38 -5.79 12.64 -3.65
N SER A 39 -6.84 12.59 -2.85
CA SER A 39 -8.00 13.50 -2.94
C SER A 39 -7.83 14.83 -2.17
N GLY A 40 -6.68 15.04 -1.50
CA GLY A 40 -6.38 16.26 -0.74
C GLY A 40 -7.06 16.35 0.62
N GLY A 41 -7.54 15.22 1.16
CA GLY A 41 -8.34 15.13 2.38
C GLY A 41 -7.65 14.42 3.54
N LEU A 42 -6.31 14.45 3.62
CA LEU A 42 -5.54 13.78 4.67
C LEU A 42 -5.87 14.37 6.05
N LYS A 43 -6.58 13.61 6.90
CA LYS A 43 -6.96 13.99 8.27
C LYS A 43 -6.00 13.40 9.29
N PRO A 44 -6.02 13.83 10.57
CA PRO A 44 -5.10 13.30 11.59
C PRO A 44 -5.12 11.78 11.78
N TYR A 45 -6.28 11.14 11.58
CA TYR A 45 -6.46 9.70 11.72
C TYR A 45 -6.49 8.94 10.38
N SER A 46 -6.24 9.62 9.26
CA SER A 46 -6.15 8.98 7.95
C SER A 46 -4.93 8.05 7.87
N ASP A 47 -5.14 6.92 7.23
CA ASP A 47 -4.14 5.98 6.73
C ASP A 47 -3.57 6.41 5.37
N ILE A 48 -2.60 5.63 4.91
CA ILE A 48 -2.06 5.66 3.56
C ILE A 48 -2.59 4.42 2.83
N ASP A 49 -3.41 4.65 1.81
CA ASP A 49 -4.08 3.61 1.03
C ASP A 49 -3.27 3.21 -0.22
N LEU A 50 -2.84 1.96 -0.29
CA LEU A 50 -2.07 1.41 -1.41
C LEU A 50 -2.75 0.21 -2.05
N LEU A 51 -2.93 0.26 -3.37
CA LEU A 51 -3.35 -0.88 -4.19
C LEU A 51 -2.16 -1.40 -4.99
N VAL A 52 -1.72 -2.61 -4.66
CA VAL A 52 -0.62 -3.31 -5.34
C VAL A 52 -1.22 -4.33 -6.30
N THR A 53 -0.94 -4.20 -7.59
CA THR A 53 -1.30 -5.21 -8.60
C THR A 53 -0.09 -6.08 -8.90
N VAL A 54 -0.24 -7.39 -8.78
CA VAL A 54 0.81 -8.38 -9.06
C VAL A 54 0.41 -9.34 -10.18
N ASN A 55 1.39 -9.92 -10.86
CA ASN A 55 1.18 -10.91 -11.91
C ASN A 55 0.99 -12.34 -11.37
N ALA A 56 1.42 -12.60 -10.14
CA ALA A 56 1.29 -13.90 -9.49
C ALA A 56 1.00 -13.72 -8.00
N ARG A 57 0.23 -14.66 -7.44
CA ARG A 57 -0.10 -14.69 -6.01
C ARG A 57 1.17 -14.92 -5.18
N PRO A 58 1.46 -14.10 -4.14
CA PRO A 58 2.53 -14.41 -3.22
C PRO A 58 2.21 -15.69 -2.45
N ASP A 59 3.22 -16.51 -2.18
CA ASP A 59 3.07 -17.62 -1.27
C ASP A 59 2.85 -17.15 0.18
N GLU A 60 2.50 -18.09 1.06
CA GLU A 60 2.22 -17.80 2.46
C GLU A 60 3.41 -17.16 3.18
N ALA A 61 4.62 -17.64 2.92
CA ALA A 61 5.83 -17.18 3.60
C ALA A 61 6.17 -15.74 3.19
N VAL A 62 6.08 -15.44 1.90
CA VAL A 62 6.24 -14.07 1.37
C VAL A 62 5.15 -13.16 1.91
N ARG A 63 3.89 -13.62 1.96
CA ARG A 63 2.79 -12.82 2.50
C ARG A 63 3.00 -12.48 3.97
N GLN A 64 3.42 -13.46 4.78
CA GLN A 64 3.69 -13.26 6.20
C GLN A 64 4.87 -12.31 6.42
N ALA A 65 5.98 -12.51 5.70
CA ALA A 65 7.15 -11.65 5.81
C ALA A 65 6.86 -10.20 5.37
N LEU A 66 6.08 -10.03 4.29
CA LEU A 66 5.61 -8.72 3.86
C LEU A 66 4.78 -8.04 4.95
N MET A 67 3.80 -8.75 5.53
CA MET A 67 2.96 -8.21 6.59
C MET A 67 3.79 -7.76 7.80
N LEU A 68 4.73 -8.58 8.26
CA LEU A 68 5.59 -8.25 9.40
C LEU A 68 6.45 -7.01 9.12
N ASN A 69 7.08 -6.91 7.95
CA ASN A 69 7.90 -5.76 7.61
C ASN A 69 7.07 -4.50 7.38
N LEU A 70 5.82 -4.62 6.91
CA LEU A 70 4.90 -3.47 6.81
C LEU A 70 4.53 -2.91 8.18
N LEU A 71 4.46 -3.74 9.22
CA LEU A 71 4.21 -3.26 10.59
C LEU A 71 5.35 -2.40 11.12
N GLU A 72 6.59 -2.61 10.68
CA GLU A 72 7.74 -1.80 11.09
C GLU A 72 7.68 -0.36 10.56
N VAL A 73 6.93 -0.14 9.48
CA VAL A 73 6.75 1.16 8.82
C VAL A 73 5.31 1.70 8.93
N SER A 74 4.53 1.14 9.87
CA SER A 74 3.13 1.51 10.14
C SER A 74 2.94 1.83 11.62
N ALA A 75 1.98 2.69 11.95
CA ALA A 75 1.52 2.88 13.31
C ALA A 75 -0.01 2.84 13.38
N PRO A 76 -0.60 2.36 14.48
CA PRO A 76 -2.04 2.48 14.66
C PRO A 76 -2.49 3.95 14.56
N PRO A 77 -3.70 4.23 14.03
CA PRO A 77 -4.18 5.60 13.83
C PRO A 77 -4.10 6.44 15.11
N GLY A 78 -3.46 7.62 15.00
CA GLY A 78 -3.30 8.56 16.12
C GLY A 78 -2.26 8.19 17.17
N GLN A 79 -1.55 7.06 17.05
CA GLN A 79 -0.49 6.69 18.00
C GLN A 79 0.88 7.27 17.66
N SER A 80 1.06 7.82 16.46
CA SER A 80 2.28 8.50 16.05
C SER A 80 1.98 9.79 15.32
N LYS A 81 2.86 10.79 15.51
CA LYS A 81 2.84 12.06 14.78
C LYS A 81 3.65 12.04 13.49
N ALA A 82 4.48 11.01 13.30
CA ALA A 82 5.45 10.92 12.20
C ALA A 82 5.12 9.80 11.20
N ILE A 83 4.42 8.76 11.65
CA ILE A 83 4.03 7.62 10.81
C ILE A 83 2.52 7.39 10.97
N ARG A 84 1.86 7.11 9.86
CA ARG A 84 0.41 6.84 9.77
C ARG A 84 0.15 5.34 9.69
N ALA A 85 -1.11 4.96 9.85
CA ALA A 85 -1.54 3.61 9.53
C ALA A 85 -1.38 3.36 8.02
N LEU A 86 -1.11 2.11 7.66
CA LEU A 86 -1.04 1.65 6.28
C LEU A 86 -2.22 0.72 5.99
N GLU A 87 -2.94 1.00 4.90
CA GLU A 87 -3.85 0.03 4.27
C GLU A 87 -3.20 -0.42 2.96
N VAL A 88 -2.85 -1.71 2.87
CA VAL A 88 -2.21 -2.28 1.67
C VAL A 88 -3.05 -3.44 1.15
N THR A 89 -3.67 -3.23 -0.02
CA THR A 89 -4.43 -4.26 -0.72
C THR A 89 -3.62 -4.81 -1.88
N VAL A 90 -3.43 -6.14 -1.93
CA VAL A 90 -2.71 -6.82 -3.02
C VAL A 90 -3.71 -7.61 -3.86
N VAL A 91 -3.75 -7.35 -5.17
CA VAL A 91 -4.61 -8.05 -6.14
C VAL A 91 -3.79 -8.71 -7.24
N VAL A 92 -4.19 -9.91 -7.66
CA VAL A 92 -3.58 -10.58 -8.81
C VAL A 92 -4.29 -10.12 -10.08
N ARG A 93 -3.53 -9.67 -11.08
CA ARG A 93 -4.08 -9.09 -12.32
C ARG A 93 -5.11 -10.00 -13.01
N ASN A 94 -4.79 -11.29 -13.10
CA ASN A 94 -5.64 -12.27 -13.79
C ASN A 94 -6.88 -12.66 -12.96
N ASP A 95 -6.93 -12.31 -11.67
CA ASP A 95 -8.11 -12.55 -10.82
C ASP A 95 -9.14 -11.40 -10.97
N ILE A 96 -8.76 -10.25 -11.55
CA ILE A 96 -9.61 -9.06 -11.70
C ILE A 96 -9.83 -8.63 -13.15
N VAL A 97 -9.08 -9.19 -14.12
CA VAL A 97 -9.25 -8.92 -15.54
C VAL A 97 -9.31 -10.21 -16.36
N PRO A 98 -10.44 -10.49 -17.05
CA PRO A 98 -11.67 -9.69 -17.09
C PRO A 98 -12.38 -9.65 -15.73
N TRP A 99 -13.17 -8.60 -15.49
CA TRP A 99 -13.86 -8.39 -14.21
C TRP A 99 -14.87 -9.50 -13.92
N SER A 100 -14.84 -10.02 -12.70
CA SER A 100 -15.87 -10.89 -12.14
C SER A 100 -16.31 -10.35 -10.79
N TYR A 101 -17.57 -9.97 -10.68
CA TYR A 101 -18.15 -9.56 -9.40
C TYR A 101 -18.29 -10.78 -8.47
N PRO A 102 -17.96 -10.66 -7.16
CA PRO A 102 -18.18 -11.75 -6.21
C PRO A 102 -19.67 -12.10 -6.15
N GLY A 103 -20.02 -13.35 -6.47
CA GLY A 103 -21.39 -13.87 -6.39
C GLY A 103 -21.89 -14.09 -4.98
#